data_AF-A0A7G5Z2M2-F1
#
_entry.id   AF-A0A7G5Z2M2-F1
#
_cell.length_a   1.000
_cell.length_b   1.000
_cell.length_c   1.000
_cell.angle_alpha   90.00
_cell.angle_beta   90.00
_cell.angle_gamma   90.00
#
_symmetry.space_group_name_H-M   'P 1'
#
loop_
_entity.id
_entity.type
_entity.pdbx_description
1 polymer ?
#
loop_
_entity_poly.entity_id
_entity_poly.type
_entity_poly.pdbx_seq_one_letter_code
_entity_poly.pdbx_strand_id
1 'polypeptide(L)' 'MASKRSQTDLAPDWTGPRIAHADAVERLTARRGAAGVTDLPRNAGKNRTASKKALLAAIEKSGGRW' A
#
# COMPACT_ATOMS: atom_id res chain seq x y z
N MET A 1 26.37 3.12 1.41
CA MET A 1 25.14 3.82 1.88
C MET A 1 24.31 2.82 2.67
N ALA A 2 24.32 2.90 4.01
CA ALA A 2 23.51 2.01 4.84
C ALA A 2 22.03 2.47 4.83
N SER A 3 21.11 1.57 4.50
CA SER A 3 19.67 1.82 4.57
C SER A 3 19.27 2.15 6.01
N LYS A 4 18.64 3.30 6.24
CA LYS A 4 18.02 3.64 7.53
C LYS A 4 16.85 2.67 7.73
N ARG A 5 16.93 1.80 8.75
CA ARG A 5 15.76 1.03 9.19
C ARG A 5 14.63 2.02 9.50
N SER A 6 13.42 1.72 9.02
CA SER A 6 12.22 2.50 9.34
C SER A 6 12.06 2.60 10.86
N GLN A 7 11.67 3.79 11.33
CA GLN A 7 11.34 4.10 12.72
C GLN A 7 10.57 2.95 13.38
N THR A 8 11.11 2.40 14.46
CA THR A 8 10.39 1.50 15.37
C THR A 8 9.62 2.28 16.44
N ASP A 9 9.85 3.59 16.51
CA ASP A 9 9.25 4.44 17.53
C ASP A 9 7.79 4.68 17.20
N LEU A 10 6.92 4.29 18.13
CA LEU A 10 5.48 4.47 18.01
C LEU A 10 5.15 5.97 18.06
N ALA A 11 4.23 6.43 17.22
CA ALA A 11 3.64 7.75 17.36
C ALA A 11 2.95 7.84 18.74
N PRO A 12 3.41 8.73 19.65
CA PRO A 12 2.98 8.74 21.05
C PRO A 12 1.53 9.20 21.23
N ASP A 13 0.97 9.88 20.23
CA ASP A 13 -0.34 10.52 20.23
C ASP A 13 -1.44 9.73 19.49
N TRP A 14 -1.12 8.55 18.94
CA TRP A 14 -2.12 7.75 18.23
C TRP A 14 -3.14 7.13 19.21
N THR A 15 -4.41 7.52 19.07
CA THR A 15 -5.55 7.06 19.90
C THR A 15 -6.38 5.95 19.28
N GLY A 16 -6.11 5.61 18.00
CA GLY A 16 -6.86 4.58 17.28
C GLY A 16 -6.50 3.14 17.69
N PRO A 17 -7.33 2.15 17.30
CA PRO A 17 -7.07 0.75 17.58
C PRO A 17 -5.74 0.31 16.97
N ARG A 18 -4.94 -0.41 17.76
CA ARG A 18 -3.68 -1.01 17.33
C ARG A 18 -3.89 -2.52 17.19
N ILE A 19 -3.29 -3.12 16.18
CA ILE A 19 -3.39 -4.55 15.90
C ILE A 19 -2.03 -5.07 15.46
N ALA A 20 -1.68 -6.28 15.89
CA ALA A 20 -0.49 -6.94 15.38
C ALA A 20 -0.67 -7.25 13.89
N HIS A 21 0.42 -7.20 13.12
CA HIS A 21 0.37 -7.49 11.70
C HIS A 21 -0.21 -8.89 11.41
N ALA A 22 0.17 -9.90 12.20
CA ALA A 22 -0.35 -11.27 12.06
C ALA A 22 -1.89 -11.32 12.21
N ASP A 23 -2.43 -10.72 13.27
CA ASP A 23 -3.87 -10.66 13.51
C ASP A 23 -4.62 -9.91 12.40
N ALA A 24 -4.01 -8.84 11.86
CA ALA A 24 -4.58 -8.11 10.74
C ALA A 24 -4.68 -8.99 9.49
N VAL A 25 -3.63 -9.76 9.19
CA VAL A 25 -3.59 -10.70 8.04
C VAL A 25 -4.65 -11.80 8.17
N GLU A 26 -4.79 -12.39 9.36
CA GLU A 26 -5.78 -13.44 9.61
C GLU A 26 -7.21 -12.91 9.41
N ARG A 27 -7.52 -11.75 10.01
CA ARG A 27 -8.83 -11.10 9.87
C ARG A 27 -9.15 -10.74 8.42
N LEU A 28 -8.17 -10.25 7.65
CA LEU A 28 -8.36 -9.94 6.24
C LEU A 28 -8.62 -11.19 5.40
N THR A 29 -7.89 -12.28 5.68
CA THR A 29 -8.07 -13.57 4.99
C THR A 29 -9.47 -14.13 5.25
N ALA A 30 -9.93 -14.13 6.50
CA ALA A 30 -11.27 -14.59 6.86
C ALA A 30 -12.36 -13.76 6.16
N ARG A 31 -12.24 -12.44 6.16
CA ARG A 31 -13.18 -11.52 5.48
C ARG A 31 -13.20 -11.74 3.97
N ARG A 32 -12.04 -11.94 3.36
CA ARG A 32 -11.92 -12.19 1.93
C ARG A 32 -12.61 -13.51 1.55
N GLY A 33 -12.43 -14.56 2.34
CA GLY A 33 -13.12 -15.85 2.17
C GLY A 33 -14.64 -15.70 2.30
N ALA A 34 -15.11 -15.02 3.34
CA ALA A 34 -16.54 -14.78 3.56
C ALA A 34 -17.19 -13.95 2.43
N ALA A 35 -16.45 -13.00 1.85
CA ALA A 35 -16.91 -12.18 0.74
C ALA A 35 -16.77 -12.85 -0.65
N GLY A 36 -16.18 -14.05 -0.73
CA GLY A 36 -15.93 -14.73 -2.01
C GLY A 36 -14.93 -14.02 -2.93
N VAL A 37 -14.12 -13.10 -2.40
CA VAL A 37 -13.18 -12.29 -3.20
C VAL A 37 -11.88 -13.07 -3.42
N THR A 38 -11.80 -13.85 -4.47
CA THR A 38 -10.60 -14.63 -4.80
C THR A 38 -9.52 -13.76 -5.46
N ASP A 39 -9.91 -12.86 -6.36
CA ASP A 39 -9.03 -11.89 -7.01
C ASP A 39 -9.43 -10.45 -6.67
N LEU A 40 -8.48 -9.65 -6.16
CA LEU A 40 -8.74 -8.23 -5.92
C LEU A 40 -8.46 -7.49 -7.22
N PRO A 41 -9.44 -6.79 -7.82
CA PRO A 41 -9.18 -6.02 -9.02
C PRO A 41 -8.11 -4.99 -8.71
N ARG A 42 -6.99 -5.05 -9.44
CA ARG A 42 -5.98 -3.99 -9.35
C ARG A 42 -6.61 -2.72 -9.88
N ASN A 43 -6.44 -1.62 -9.16
CA ASN A 43 -6.86 -0.31 -9.63
C ASN A 43 -6.30 -0.06 -11.03
N ALA A 44 -7.18 0.09 -12.02
CA ALA A 44 -6.80 0.28 -13.42
C ALA A 44 -6.06 1.61 -13.70
N GLY A 45 -5.82 2.43 -12.67
CA GLY A 45 -5.08 3.68 -12.78
C GLY A 45 -5.77 4.75 -13.63
N LYS A 46 -7.07 4.60 -13.95
CA LYS A 46 -7.80 5.49 -14.87
C LYS A 46 -7.99 6.91 -14.32
N ASN A 47 -8.11 7.05 -12.99
CA ASN A 47 -8.33 8.34 -12.33
C ASN A 47 -7.03 8.94 -11.77
N ARG A 48 -5.95 8.95 -12.56
CA ARG A 48 -4.67 9.62 -12.19
C ARG A 48 -4.81 11.13 -12.39
N THR A 49 -4.37 11.90 -11.39
CA THR A 49 -4.21 13.35 -11.52
C THR A 49 -3.15 13.70 -12.57
N ALA A 50 -3.17 14.95 -13.07
CA ALA A 50 -2.17 15.42 -14.04
C ALA A 50 -0.73 15.28 -13.52
N SER A 51 -0.50 15.63 -12.25
CA SER A 51 0.80 15.47 -11.59
C SER A 51 1.28 14.02 -11.57
N LYS A 52 0.39 13.08 -11.27
CA LYS A 52 0.74 11.64 -11.26
C LYS A 52 1.04 11.12 -12.66
N LYS A 53 0.32 11.55 -13.70
CA LYS A 53 0.64 11.18 -15.08
C LYS A 53 2.01 11.69 -15.51
N ALA A 54 2.33 12.95 -15.19
CA ALA A 54 3.62 13.56 -15.51
C ALA A 54 4.79 12.82 -14.84
N LEU A 55 4.65 12.45 -13.55
CA LEU A 55 5.64 11.66 -12.84
C LEU A 55 5.89 10.31 -13.51
N LEU A 56 4.82 9.58 -13.83
CA LEU A 56 4.93 8.25 -14.45
C LEU A 56 5.58 8.32 -15.84
N ALA A 57 5.26 9.34 -16.64
CA ALA A 57 5.91 9.58 -17.93
C ALA A 57 7.41 9.88 -17.77
N ALA A 58 7.81 10.63 -16.73
CA ALA A 58 9.21 10.89 -16.45
C ALA A 58 9.99 9.62 -16.05
N ILE A 59 9.36 8.75 -15.25
CA ILE A 59 9.91 7.44 -14.87
C ILE A 59 10.08 6.54 -16.09
N GLU A 60 9.08 6.49 -16.97
CA GLU A 60 9.15 5.71 -18.21
C GLU A 60 10.25 6.24 -19.13
N LYS A 61 10.36 7.57 -19.28
CA LYS A 61 11.43 8.21 -20.05
C LYS A 61 12.84 7.91 -19.51
N SER A 62 12.98 7.70 -18.21
CA SER A 62 14.26 7.29 -17.60
C SER A 62 14.50 5.78 -17.62
N GLY A 63 13.61 4.99 -18.26
CA GLY A 63 13.73 3.54 -18.40
C GLY A 63 13.21 2.75 -17.20
N GLY A 64 12.56 3.41 -16.24
CA GLY A 64 11.90 2.75 -15.11
C GLY A 64 10.56 2.15 -15.50
N ARG A 65 10.15 1.08 -14.80
CA ARG A 65 8.77 0.54 -14.86
C ARG A 65 8.08 0.75 -13.53
N TRP A 66 6.88 1.33 -13.58
CA TRP A 66 6.02 1.61 -12.43
C TRP A 66 4.69 0.86 -12.51
#